data_AF-A0A9P8Q344-F1
#
_entry.id   AF-A0A9P8Q344-F1
#
_cell.length_a   1.000
_cell.length_b   1.000
_cell.length_c   1.000
_cell.angle_alpha   90.00
_cell.angle_beta   90.00
_cell.angle_gamma   90.00
#
_symmetry.space_group_name_H-M   'P 1'
#
loop_
_entity.id
_entity.type
_entity.pdbx_description
1 polymer ?
#
loop_
_entity_poly.entity_id
_entity_poly.type
_entity_poly.pdbx_seq_one_letter_code
_entity_poly.pdbx_strand_id
1 'polypeptide(L)'
;GQAGEGDKDTFIAAAHQQLLPYYQVKEYVREFGCKQTDETQAKIFDMDIAAMGQYDPIIDYIQSCQSDGKYDVKWEHKKETTNWNKHRFAHSEMMFLHTNQPKLFPWLIESNGDKTIHDYEGLRRRLYSKKLIKEVGFDFERKIWEHFEWILCVHSSDIRIPGLLKGPKEMKFWCKQVLKQKEFLKWDSLFGDSKDSKIWPYEEQIAKGLEVMYPSYQMTDLLNKD
;
A
#
# COMPACT_ATOMS: atom_id res chain seq x y z
N GLY A 1 -7.67 -8.91 13.92
CA GLY A 1 -6.94 -9.87 13.07
C GLY A 1 -7.83 -11.07 12.76
N GLN A 2 -7.40 -11.96 11.87
CA GLN A 2 -8.24 -13.04 11.34
C GLN A 2 -8.19 -14.30 12.23
N ALA A 3 -9.29 -15.06 12.26
CA ALA A 3 -9.36 -16.33 12.99
C ALA A 3 -8.39 -17.37 12.38
N GLY A 4 -7.78 -18.21 13.23
CA GLY A 4 -6.79 -19.22 12.80
C GLY A 4 -5.35 -18.73 12.80
N GLU A 5 -5.13 -17.45 13.14
CA GLU A 5 -3.82 -16.88 13.43
C GLU A 5 -3.61 -16.99 14.95
N GLY A 6 -3.02 -18.10 15.41
CA GLY A 6 -3.12 -18.59 16.79
C GLY A 6 -2.67 -17.64 17.92
N ASP A 7 -1.90 -16.58 17.62
CA ASP A 7 -1.59 -15.52 18.59
C ASP A 7 -2.86 -14.79 19.06
N LYS A 8 -3.80 -14.56 18.14
CA LYS A 8 -5.04 -13.80 18.42
C LYS A 8 -6.08 -14.62 19.16
N ASP A 9 -6.20 -15.91 18.83
CA ASP A 9 -7.14 -16.83 19.46
C ASP A 9 -6.79 -17.06 20.94
N THR A 10 -5.51 -16.93 21.29
CA THR A 10 -5.02 -17.05 22.66
C THR A 10 -5.54 -15.93 23.57
N PHE A 11 -5.61 -14.68 23.10
CA PHE A 11 -6.11 -13.56 23.90
C PHE A 11 -7.60 -13.69 24.21
N ILE A 12 -8.39 -14.17 23.25
CA ILE A 12 -9.82 -14.40 23.42
C ILE A 12 -10.06 -15.53 24.43
N ALA A 13 -9.33 -16.64 24.30
CA ALA A 13 -9.42 -17.76 25.22
C ALA A 13 -9.04 -17.34 26.66
N ALA A 14 -7.97 -16.55 26.82
CA ALA A 14 -7.56 -16.02 28.12
C ALA A 14 -8.62 -15.10 28.74
N ALA A 15 -9.18 -14.16 27.97
CA ALA A 15 -10.24 -13.27 28.43
C ALA A 15 -11.49 -14.06 28.87
N HIS A 16 -11.88 -15.07 28.08
CA HIS A 16 -12.99 -15.95 28.41
C HIS A 16 -12.76 -16.72 29.72
N GLN A 17 -11.56 -17.30 29.91
CA GLN A 17 -11.19 -18.01 31.15
C GLN A 17 -11.20 -17.11 32.39
N GLN A 18 -10.87 -15.82 32.21
CA GLN A 18 -10.84 -14.81 33.27
C GLN A 18 -12.18 -14.08 33.47
N LEU A 19 -13.24 -14.48 32.75
CA LEU A 19 -14.55 -13.81 32.74
C LEU A 19 -14.46 -12.30 32.42
N LEU A 20 -13.51 -11.93 31.57
CA LEU A 20 -13.31 -10.55 31.11
C LEU A 20 -14.12 -10.30 29.83
N PRO A 21 -14.65 -9.08 29.63
CA PRO A 21 -15.31 -8.72 28.39
C PRO A 21 -14.30 -8.68 27.25
N TYR A 22 -14.70 -9.20 26.09
CA TYR A 22 -13.92 -9.10 24.85
C TYR A 22 -14.85 -8.92 23.66
N TYR A 23 -14.31 -8.34 22.60
CA TYR A 23 -15.00 -8.20 21.32
C TYR A 23 -14.11 -8.72 20.20
N GLN A 24 -14.67 -9.56 19.34
CA GLN A 24 -14.01 -10.02 18.12
C GLN A 24 -14.58 -9.23 16.94
N VAL A 25 -13.72 -8.43 16.31
CA VAL A 25 -14.04 -7.69 15.09
C VAL A 25 -14.62 -8.65 14.06
N LYS A 26 -15.80 -8.30 13.53
CA LYS A 26 -16.55 -9.17 12.62
C LYS A 26 -16.23 -8.89 11.16
N GLU A 27 -15.77 -7.67 10.84
CA GLU A 27 -15.29 -7.31 9.52
C GLU A 27 -14.04 -8.12 9.14
N TYR A 28 -13.96 -8.47 7.86
CA TYR A 28 -12.88 -9.28 7.32
C TYR A 28 -11.61 -8.48 7.16
N VAL A 29 -10.48 -9.13 7.40
CA VAL A 29 -9.17 -8.57 7.04
C VAL A 29 -9.08 -8.45 5.53
N ARG A 30 -8.46 -7.36 5.07
CA ARG A 30 -8.26 -7.07 3.65
C ARG A 30 -6.79 -7.11 3.26
N GLU A 31 -6.41 -8.03 2.39
CA GLU A 31 -5.10 -8.19 1.76
C GLU A 31 -4.75 -7.18 0.63
N PHE A 32 -3.75 -6.35 0.84
CA PHE A 32 -3.22 -5.42 -0.17
C PHE A 32 -1.85 -5.88 -0.65
N GLY A 33 -1.60 -5.80 -1.95
CA GLY A 33 -0.36 -6.22 -2.55
C GLY A 33 -0.14 -5.68 -3.95
N CYS A 34 0.95 -6.10 -4.59
CA CYS A 34 1.17 -5.81 -6.00
C CYS A 34 0.31 -6.75 -6.85
N LYS A 35 -0.33 -6.22 -7.89
CA LYS A 35 -0.97 -7.04 -8.92
C LYS A 35 0.12 -7.58 -9.86
N GLN A 36 0.06 -8.87 -10.20
CA GLN A 36 0.94 -9.43 -11.23
C GLN A 36 0.41 -9.24 -12.66
N THR A 37 -0.92 -9.06 -12.86
CA THR A 37 -1.53 -8.90 -14.20
C THR A 37 -2.77 -7.98 -14.22
N ASP A 38 -3.16 -7.54 -15.42
CA ASP A 38 -4.27 -6.60 -15.70
C ASP A 38 -5.64 -7.09 -15.20
N GLU A 39 -6.51 -6.12 -14.93
CA GLU A 39 -7.82 -6.24 -14.26
C GLU A 39 -8.82 -7.21 -14.89
N THR A 40 -8.59 -7.66 -16.13
CA THR A 40 -9.51 -8.51 -16.88
C THR A 40 -9.32 -10.01 -16.62
N GLN A 41 -8.24 -10.44 -15.96
CA GLN A 41 -8.00 -11.86 -15.67
C GLN A 41 -7.52 -12.14 -14.23
N ALA A 42 -7.90 -11.28 -13.27
CA ALA A 42 -7.57 -11.48 -11.86
C ALA A 42 -8.23 -12.75 -11.30
N LYS A 43 -7.57 -13.90 -11.50
CA LYS A 43 -7.76 -15.05 -10.63
C LYS A 43 -7.31 -14.63 -9.23
N ILE A 44 -7.99 -15.15 -8.22
CA ILE A 44 -7.83 -14.82 -6.80
C ILE A 44 -6.37 -14.99 -6.30
N PHE A 45 -5.50 -15.63 -7.09
CA PHE A 45 -4.13 -15.99 -6.75
C PHE A 45 -3.03 -15.08 -7.34
N ASP A 46 -3.37 -14.04 -8.12
CA ASP A 46 -2.36 -13.22 -8.85
C ASP A 46 -1.94 -11.94 -8.10
N MET A 47 -2.12 -11.88 -6.78
CA MET A 47 -1.68 -10.75 -5.95
C MET A 47 -0.62 -11.20 -4.96
N ASP A 48 0.55 -10.57 -5.03
CA ASP A 48 1.59 -10.71 -4.01
C ASP A 48 1.19 -9.90 -2.78
N ILE A 49 0.49 -10.55 -1.85
CA ILE A 49 0.00 -9.94 -0.62
C ILE A 49 1.19 -9.39 0.18
N ALA A 50 1.19 -8.08 0.40
CA ALA A 50 2.22 -7.37 1.12
C ALA A 50 1.73 -6.76 2.45
N ALA A 51 0.43 -6.54 2.56
CA ALA A 51 -0.22 -5.89 3.69
C ALA A 51 -1.63 -6.44 3.95
N MET A 52 -2.11 -6.23 5.17
CA MET A 52 -3.44 -6.63 5.63
C MET A 52 -4.10 -5.48 6.39
N GLY A 53 -5.18 -4.93 5.84
CA GLY A 53 -6.04 -3.94 6.48
C GLY A 53 -6.92 -4.56 7.55
N GLN A 54 -6.95 -3.94 8.72
CA GLN A 54 -7.75 -4.32 9.88
C GLN A 54 -8.65 -3.14 10.26
N TYR A 55 -9.87 -3.46 10.65
CA TYR A 55 -10.96 -2.50 10.80
C TYR A 55 -11.15 -2.06 12.24
N ASP A 56 -11.72 -0.86 12.39
CA ASP A 56 -11.99 -0.23 13.68
C ASP A 56 -12.95 -1.09 14.52
N PRO A 57 -12.52 -1.59 15.69
CA PRO A 57 -13.34 -2.47 16.52
C PRO A 57 -14.53 -1.76 17.17
N ILE A 58 -14.47 -0.44 17.37
CA ILE A 58 -15.55 0.36 17.98
C ILE A 58 -16.68 0.53 16.96
N ILE A 59 -16.34 0.97 15.74
CA ILE A 59 -17.30 1.16 14.66
C ILE A 59 -17.93 -0.18 14.25
N ASP A 60 -17.12 -1.25 14.21
CA ASP A 60 -17.59 -2.61 13.98
C ASP A 60 -18.55 -3.07 15.08
N TYR A 61 -18.22 -2.86 16.36
CA TYR A 61 -19.09 -3.21 17.50
C TYR A 61 -20.43 -2.47 17.46
N ILE A 62 -20.41 -1.15 17.29
CA ILE A 62 -21.61 -0.30 17.24
C ILE A 62 -22.55 -0.78 16.13
N GLN A 63 -22.03 -0.99 14.91
CA GLN A 63 -22.83 -1.50 13.80
C GLN A 63 -23.35 -2.92 14.06
N SER A 64 -22.58 -3.74 14.76
CA SER A 64 -23.01 -5.09 15.15
C SER A 64 -24.12 -5.11 16.20
N CYS A 65 -24.23 -4.07 17.03
CA CYS A 65 -25.28 -3.89 18.03
C CYS A 65 -26.53 -3.21 17.45
N GLN A 66 -26.34 -2.32 16.48
CA GLN A 66 -27.40 -1.54 15.83
C GLN A 66 -28.08 -2.26 14.66
N SER A 67 -27.57 -3.42 14.25
CA SER A 67 -28.06 -4.07 13.05
C SER A 67 -29.47 -4.65 13.26
N ASP A 68 -30.49 -3.92 12.78
CA ASP A 68 -31.83 -4.42 12.39
C ASP A 68 -31.75 -5.40 11.19
N GLY A 69 -30.68 -6.18 11.06
CA GLY A 69 -30.47 -7.10 9.95
C GLY A 69 -29.87 -6.52 8.67
N LYS A 70 -29.38 -5.27 8.64
CA LYS A 70 -28.57 -4.74 7.52
C LYS A 70 -27.12 -5.25 7.56
N TYR A 71 -26.96 -6.56 7.78
CA TYR A 71 -25.80 -7.25 7.22
C TYR A 71 -25.92 -7.12 5.71
N ASP A 72 -24.81 -7.03 4.98
CA ASP A 72 -24.86 -7.42 3.58
C ASP A 72 -25.05 -8.96 3.54
N VAL A 73 -26.30 -9.40 3.74
CA VAL A 73 -26.74 -10.81 3.70
C VAL A 73 -26.51 -11.44 2.33
N LYS A 74 -26.08 -10.68 1.32
CA LYS A 74 -25.56 -11.22 0.05
C LYS A 74 -24.08 -11.65 0.15
N TRP A 75 -23.57 -11.88 1.35
CA TRP A 75 -22.33 -12.63 1.52
C TRP A 75 -22.58 -14.13 1.26
N GLU A 76 -22.64 -14.49 -0.03
CA GLU A 76 -22.27 -15.83 -0.46
C GLU A 76 -20.79 -15.79 -0.84
N HIS A 77 -19.97 -16.59 -0.16
CA HIS A 77 -18.61 -16.85 -0.60
C HIS A 77 -18.65 -17.64 -1.93
N LYS A 78 -18.74 -16.91 -3.04
CA LYS A 78 -18.62 -17.49 -4.38
C LYS A 78 -17.14 -17.57 -4.71
N LYS A 79 -16.62 -18.80 -4.81
CA LYS A 79 -15.22 -19.08 -5.20
C LYS A 79 -14.81 -18.43 -6.53
N GLU A 80 -15.79 -18.05 -7.35
CA GLU A 80 -15.60 -17.49 -8.70
C GLU A 80 -15.42 -15.97 -8.72
N THR A 81 -15.72 -15.25 -7.62
CA THR A 81 -15.66 -13.77 -7.59
C THR A 81 -14.79 -13.28 -6.44
N THR A 82 -13.96 -12.26 -6.70
CA THR A 82 -13.18 -11.64 -5.63
C THR A 82 -14.13 -10.97 -4.64
N ASN A 83 -14.17 -11.43 -3.39
CA ASN A 83 -14.96 -10.78 -2.33
C ASN A 83 -14.32 -9.47 -1.84
N TRP A 84 -13.25 -9.04 -2.50
CA TRP A 84 -12.48 -7.85 -2.17
C TRP A 84 -13.31 -6.58 -1.98
N ASN A 85 -14.33 -6.39 -2.82
CA ASN A 85 -15.16 -5.18 -2.79
C ASN A 85 -16.28 -5.24 -1.73
N LYS A 86 -16.37 -6.34 -0.95
CA LYS A 86 -17.46 -6.54 0.01
C LYS A 86 -16.98 -6.12 1.40
N HIS A 87 -17.76 -5.25 2.02
CA HIS A 87 -17.67 -4.95 3.44
C HIS A 87 -18.79 -5.69 4.16
N ARG A 88 -18.50 -6.21 5.34
CA ARG A 88 -19.52 -6.81 6.21
C ARG A 88 -20.54 -5.77 6.67
N PHE A 89 -20.06 -4.55 6.97
CA PHE A 89 -20.90 -3.45 7.42
C PHE A 89 -20.89 -2.29 6.41
N ALA A 90 -21.92 -1.46 6.45
CA ALA A 90 -22.05 -0.33 5.52
C ALA A 90 -20.99 0.75 5.75
N HIS A 91 -20.55 0.92 7.00
CA HIS A 91 -19.56 1.91 7.41
C HIS A 91 -18.33 1.23 7.99
N SER A 92 -17.75 0.28 7.26
CA SER A 92 -16.48 -0.33 7.67
C SER A 92 -15.32 0.63 7.44
N GLU A 93 -14.60 0.95 8.51
CA GLU A 93 -13.45 1.85 8.47
C GLU A 93 -12.16 1.12 8.83
N MET A 94 -11.17 1.21 7.94
CA MET A 94 -9.86 0.62 8.22
C MET A 94 -9.11 1.46 9.24
N MET A 95 -8.64 0.81 10.31
CA MET A 95 -7.88 1.46 11.39
C MET A 95 -6.38 1.17 11.28
N PHE A 96 -6.00 -0.05 10.88
CA PHE A 96 -4.61 -0.46 10.82
C PHE A 96 -4.26 -1.14 9.50
N LEU A 97 -3.05 -0.89 9.00
CA LEU A 97 -2.45 -1.65 7.91
C LEU A 97 -1.28 -2.46 8.46
N HIS A 98 -1.45 -3.78 8.56
CA HIS A 98 -0.39 -4.69 8.97
C HIS A 98 0.51 -5.01 7.78
N THR A 99 1.76 -4.55 7.78
CA THR A 99 2.74 -4.80 6.72
C THR A 99 3.63 -5.99 7.12
N ASN A 100 3.45 -7.12 6.44
CA ASN A 100 4.20 -8.33 6.78
C ASN A 100 5.48 -8.47 5.94
N GLN A 101 5.32 -8.59 4.62
CA GLN A 101 6.44 -8.79 3.69
C GLN A 101 6.23 -8.00 2.38
N PRO A 102 7.11 -7.06 2.04
CA PRO A 102 8.35 -6.75 2.74
C PRO A 102 8.10 -5.91 4.01
N LYS A 103 9.08 -5.90 4.92
CA LYS A 103 9.18 -4.78 5.86
C LYS A 103 9.61 -3.55 5.05
N LEU A 104 8.87 -2.45 5.20
CA LEU A 104 9.04 -1.23 4.42
C LEU A 104 10.32 -0.49 4.79
N PHE A 105 11.44 -0.98 4.30
CA PHE A 105 12.74 -0.36 4.47
C PHE A 105 13.30 -0.08 3.08
N PRO A 106 13.46 1.19 2.65
CA PRO A 106 13.85 1.53 1.28
C PRO A 106 15.02 0.71 0.73
N TRP A 107 16.04 0.48 1.55
CA TRP A 107 17.23 -0.29 1.19
C TRP A 107 17.06 -1.80 1.09
N LEU A 108 15.97 -2.36 1.64
CA LEU A 108 15.64 -3.78 1.48
C LEU A 108 14.72 -4.03 0.28
N ILE A 109 14.03 -2.99 -0.19
CA ILE A 109 12.99 -3.10 -1.22
C ILE A 109 13.36 -2.42 -2.55
N GLU A 110 14.47 -1.68 -2.59
CA GLU A 110 15.09 -1.17 -3.83
C GLU A 110 15.87 -2.28 -4.53
N SER A 111 15.13 -3.25 -5.08
CA SER A 111 15.63 -4.37 -5.85
C SER A 111 14.55 -4.91 -6.79
N ASN A 112 14.93 -5.80 -7.70
CA ASN A 112 14.02 -6.42 -8.66
C ASN A 112 13.39 -7.69 -8.08
N GLY A 113 12.14 -7.97 -8.44
CA GLY A 113 11.47 -9.24 -8.18
C GLY A 113 10.22 -9.13 -7.33
N ASP A 114 9.91 -10.15 -6.54
CA ASP A 114 8.71 -10.17 -5.70
C ASP A 114 8.85 -9.27 -4.49
N LYS A 115 7.74 -8.63 -4.08
CA LYS A 115 7.66 -7.85 -2.83
C LYS A 115 8.70 -6.71 -2.75
N THR A 116 9.09 -6.17 -3.89
CA THR A 116 10.00 -5.03 -4.04
C THR A 116 9.37 -3.93 -4.91
N ILE A 117 9.98 -2.75 -4.93
CA ILE A 117 9.46 -1.61 -5.70
C ILE A 117 9.83 -1.65 -7.18
N HIS A 118 10.56 -2.68 -7.62
CA HIS A 118 10.80 -2.97 -9.04
C HIS A 118 10.29 -4.37 -9.36
N ASP A 119 9.63 -4.55 -10.50
CA ASP A 119 9.30 -5.88 -10.98
C ASP A 119 10.56 -6.65 -11.45
N TYR A 120 10.36 -7.84 -12.01
CA TYR A 120 11.44 -8.68 -12.54
C TYR A 120 12.18 -8.03 -13.72
N GLU A 121 11.54 -7.13 -14.46
CA GLU A 121 12.11 -6.38 -15.59
C GLU A 121 12.83 -5.12 -15.12
N GLY A 122 12.77 -4.79 -13.83
CA GLY A 122 13.37 -3.60 -13.23
C GLY A 122 12.48 -2.36 -13.32
N LEU A 123 11.26 -2.48 -13.82
CA LEU A 123 10.32 -1.37 -13.89
C LEU A 123 9.76 -1.05 -12.51
N ARG A 124 9.71 0.25 -12.21
CA ARG A 124 9.25 0.75 -10.92
C ARG A 124 7.74 0.51 -10.79
N ARG A 125 7.31 0.04 -9.62
CA ARG A 125 5.92 -0.31 -9.31
C ARG A 125 5.53 0.08 -7.89
N ARG A 126 4.24 -0.04 -7.59
CA ARG A 126 3.71 0.05 -6.22
C ARG A 126 3.87 -1.25 -5.46
N LEU A 127 4.07 -1.14 -4.16
CA LEU A 127 3.91 -2.29 -3.25
C LEU A 127 2.44 -2.57 -2.94
N TYR A 128 1.62 -1.52 -2.85
CA TYR A 128 0.21 -1.63 -2.56
C TYR A 128 -0.63 -1.20 -3.75
N SER A 129 -1.53 -2.07 -4.20
CA SER A 129 -2.44 -1.73 -5.29
C SER A 129 -3.27 -0.47 -4.99
N LYS A 130 -3.71 0.23 -6.05
CA LYS A 130 -4.62 1.39 -5.97
C LYS A 130 -5.94 1.11 -5.25
N LYS A 131 -6.27 -0.17 -5.00
CA LYS A 131 -7.38 -0.55 -4.13
C LYS A 131 -7.20 -0.01 -2.71
N LEU A 132 -5.98 0.10 -2.20
CA LEU A 132 -5.70 0.73 -0.91
C LEU A 132 -6.09 2.21 -0.91
N ILE A 133 -5.76 2.93 -1.99
CA ILE A 133 -6.13 4.35 -2.13
C ILE A 133 -7.65 4.51 -2.11
N LYS A 134 -8.37 3.65 -2.84
CA LYS A 134 -9.84 3.66 -2.87
C LYS A 134 -10.44 3.35 -1.50
N GLU A 135 -9.78 2.49 -0.73
CA GLU A 135 -10.24 2.06 0.59
C GLU A 135 -10.03 3.12 1.68
N VAL A 136 -8.86 3.77 1.72
CA VAL A 136 -8.54 4.74 2.78
C VAL A 136 -8.76 6.20 2.36
N GLY A 137 -9.02 6.47 1.08
CA GLY A 137 -9.27 7.81 0.54
C GLY A 137 -8.02 8.65 0.28
N PHE A 138 -6.82 8.10 0.47
CA PHE A 138 -5.54 8.79 0.18
C PHE A 138 -4.44 7.80 -0.22
N ASP A 139 -3.35 8.33 -0.78
CA ASP A 139 -2.19 7.54 -1.18
C ASP A 139 -1.32 7.17 0.05
N PHE A 140 -1.70 6.08 0.72
CA PHE A 140 -1.03 5.58 1.91
C PHE A 140 0.44 5.22 1.66
N GLU A 141 0.74 4.58 0.53
CA GLU A 141 2.11 4.23 0.17
C GLU A 141 2.96 5.51 0.05
N ARG A 142 2.47 6.52 -0.69
CA ARG A 142 3.19 7.79 -0.82
C ARG A 142 3.39 8.49 0.54
N LYS A 143 2.42 8.40 1.46
CA LYS A 143 2.59 8.92 2.82
C LYS A 143 3.74 8.26 3.57
N ILE A 144 3.92 6.95 3.44
CA ILE A 144 5.11 6.26 3.99
C ILE A 144 6.39 6.84 3.40
N TRP A 145 6.45 7.04 2.08
CA TRP A 145 7.64 7.59 1.41
C TRP A 145 7.91 9.05 1.79
N GLU A 146 6.87 9.86 2.05
CA GLU A 146 7.01 11.21 2.62
C GLU A 146 7.64 11.17 4.02
N HIS A 147 7.31 10.19 4.85
CA HIS A 147 7.97 10.01 6.15
C HIS A 147 9.44 9.59 6.00
N PHE A 148 9.75 8.74 5.03
CA PHE A 148 11.15 8.41 4.73
C PHE A 148 11.94 9.62 4.21
N GLU A 149 11.35 10.47 3.40
CA GLU A 149 11.96 11.73 2.97
C GLU A 149 12.23 12.62 4.18
N TRP A 150 11.27 12.75 5.08
CA TRP A 150 11.43 13.54 6.30
C TRP A 150 12.61 13.03 7.15
N ILE A 151 12.74 11.71 7.33
CA ILE A 151 13.83 11.11 8.09
C ILE A 151 15.18 11.24 7.37
N LEU A 152 15.24 10.85 6.08
CA LEU A 152 16.49 10.64 5.34
C LEU A 152 17.00 11.88 4.60
N CYS A 153 16.11 12.83 4.28
CA CYS A 153 16.46 14.07 3.59
C CYS A 153 16.48 15.26 4.56
N VAL A 154 15.39 15.48 5.29
CA VAL A 154 15.23 16.68 6.14
C VAL A 154 16.04 16.55 7.43
N HIS A 155 15.87 15.44 8.15
CA HIS A 155 16.54 15.20 9.44
C HIS A 155 17.76 14.27 9.34
N SER A 156 18.40 14.25 8.17
CA SER A 156 19.56 13.40 7.89
C SER A 156 20.76 13.63 8.83
N SER A 157 20.88 14.82 9.43
CA SER A 157 21.89 15.16 10.44
C SER A 157 21.49 14.79 11.87
N ASP A 158 20.18 14.70 12.13
CA ASP A 158 19.62 14.67 13.48
C ASP A 158 19.27 13.24 13.90
N ILE A 159 18.86 12.42 12.94
CA ILE A 159 18.45 11.03 13.17
C ILE A 159 19.55 10.09 12.68
N ARG A 160 20.05 9.26 13.60
CA ARG A 160 20.91 8.12 13.27
C ARG A 160 20.10 6.85 13.35
N ILE A 161 20.13 6.04 12.31
CA ILE A 161 19.49 4.73 12.29
C ILE A 161 20.59 3.69 12.54
N PRO A 162 20.69 3.09 13.74
CA PRO A 162 21.76 2.12 14.02
C PRO A 162 21.68 0.90 13.10
N GLY A 163 22.84 0.40 12.66
CA GLY A 163 22.91 -0.76 11.74
C GLY A 163 22.55 -0.44 10.30
N LEU A 164 22.21 0.82 10.02
CA LEU A 164 21.80 1.28 8.73
C LEU A 164 22.52 2.57 8.42
N LEU A 165 23.14 2.68 7.24
CA LEU A 165 23.75 3.93 6.79
C LEU A 165 25.09 4.21 7.48
N LYS A 166 26.18 3.84 6.79
CA LYS A 166 27.59 4.13 7.11
C LYS A 166 27.91 5.63 6.94
N GLY A 167 27.07 6.50 7.50
CA GLY A 167 27.27 7.94 7.58
C GLY A 167 26.55 8.78 6.51
N PRO A 168 26.83 10.10 6.49
CA PRO A 168 26.06 11.10 5.73
C PRO A 168 25.98 10.86 4.22
N LYS A 169 26.98 10.20 3.62
CA LYS A 169 26.96 9.87 2.19
C LYS A 169 25.85 8.88 1.85
N GLU A 170 25.62 7.89 2.71
CA GLU A 170 24.62 6.87 2.47
C GLU A 170 23.20 7.40 2.72
N MET A 171 23.02 8.27 3.74
CA MET A 171 21.79 9.05 3.93
C MET A 171 21.42 9.85 2.68
N LYS A 172 22.37 10.59 2.11
CA LYS A 172 22.15 11.36 0.86
C LYS A 172 21.80 10.46 -0.33
N PHE A 173 22.41 9.28 -0.42
CA PHE A 173 22.08 8.31 -1.47
C PHE A 173 20.63 7.83 -1.33
N TRP A 174 20.21 7.41 -0.13
CA TRP A 174 18.85 6.90 0.09
C TRP A 174 17.79 7.98 0.02
N CYS A 175 18.10 9.21 0.42
CA CYS A 175 17.24 10.36 0.16
C CYS A 175 16.88 10.47 -1.33
N LYS A 176 17.86 10.31 -2.24
CA LYS A 176 17.60 10.34 -3.69
C LYS A 176 16.68 9.20 -4.15
N GLN A 177 16.86 7.98 -3.64
CA GLN A 177 16.00 6.85 -4.04
C GLN A 177 14.57 7.01 -3.54
N VAL A 178 14.41 7.48 -2.31
CA VAL A 178 13.10 7.81 -1.73
C VAL A 178 12.37 8.86 -2.55
N LEU A 179 13.07 9.91 -2.98
CA LEU A 179 12.48 10.96 -3.83
C LEU A 179 12.01 10.40 -5.17
N LYS A 180 12.80 9.53 -5.82
CA LYS A 180 12.40 8.87 -7.08
C LYS A 180 11.13 8.04 -6.92
N GLN A 181 11.04 7.21 -5.88
CA GLN A 181 9.82 6.44 -5.64
C GLN A 181 8.63 7.35 -5.33
N LYS A 182 8.83 8.42 -4.55
CA LYS A 182 7.77 9.39 -4.24
C LYS A 182 7.23 10.06 -5.51
N GLU A 183 8.11 10.46 -6.43
CA GLU A 183 7.73 11.05 -7.73
C GLU A 183 6.96 10.05 -8.60
N PHE A 184 7.43 8.81 -8.68
CA PHE A 184 6.71 7.73 -9.37
C PHE A 184 5.29 7.54 -8.80
N LEU A 185 5.13 7.46 -7.48
CA LEU A 185 3.82 7.28 -6.84
C LEU A 185 2.89 8.47 -7.10
N LYS A 186 3.43 9.69 -7.14
CA LYS A 186 2.67 10.88 -7.51
C LYS A 186 2.16 10.78 -8.95
N TRP A 187 3.03 10.38 -9.88
CA TRP A 187 2.65 10.20 -11.28
C TRP A 187 1.62 9.08 -11.46
N ASP A 188 1.85 7.90 -10.88
CA ASP A 188 0.97 6.75 -11.05
C ASP A 188 -0.41 6.98 -10.42
N SER A 189 -0.49 7.75 -9.32
CA SER A 189 -1.75 8.15 -8.69
C SER A 189 -2.59 9.07 -9.59
N LEU A 190 -1.95 9.86 -10.45
CA LEU A 190 -2.62 10.81 -11.34
C LEU A 190 -2.92 10.21 -12.72
N PHE A 191 -2.05 9.34 -13.24
CA PHE A 191 -2.05 8.96 -14.66
C PHE A 191 -1.98 7.45 -14.94
N GLY A 192 -1.68 6.62 -13.93
CA GLY A 192 -1.34 5.22 -14.16
C GLY A 192 -2.50 4.31 -14.59
N ASP A 193 -3.74 4.79 -14.55
CA ASP A 193 -4.93 4.06 -15.05
C ASP A 193 -5.25 4.40 -16.52
N SER A 194 -4.46 5.27 -17.16
CA SER A 194 -4.61 5.55 -18.60
C SER A 194 -4.14 4.35 -19.42
N LYS A 195 -4.87 4.02 -20.50
CA LYS A 195 -4.55 2.91 -21.42
C LYS A 195 -3.15 3.00 -22.07
N ASP A 196 -2.46 4.13 -21.90
CA ASP A 196 -1.15 4.44 -22.48
C ASP A 196 0.05 4.12 -21.54
N SER A 197 -0.19 3.64 -20.31
CA SER A 197 0.85 3.42 -19.30
C SER A 197 1.82 2.26 -19.57
N LYS A 198 1.58 1.46 -20.62
CA LYS A 198 2.35 0.23 -20.93
C LYS A 198 3.55 0.39 -21.87
N ILE A 199 3.95 1.60 -22.29
CA ILE A 199 4.85 1.73 -23.46
C ILE A 199 6.16 2.51 -23.19
N TRP A 200 6.39 3.12 -22.03
CA TRP A 200 7.46 4.14 -21.92
C TRP A 200 8.52 3.80 -20.85
N PRO A 201 9.83 3.81 -21.18
CA PRO A 201 10.92 3.91 -20.21
C PRO A 201 10.70 5.06 -19.19
N TYR A 202 11.24 4.90 -17.97
CA TYR A 202 11.07 5.84 -16.84
C TYR A 202 11.31 7.32 -17.21
N GLU A 203 12.30 7.60 -18.06
CA GLU A 203 12.66 8.94 -18.51
C GLU A 203 11.57 9.56 -19.42
N GLU A 204 10.94 8.75 -20.27
CA GLU A 204 9.86 9.18 -21.16
C GLU A 204 8.50 9.29 -20.43
N GLN A 205 8.28 8.50 -19.37
CA GLN A 205 7.11 8.65 -18.49
C GLN A 205 7.13 9.97 -17.73
N ILE A 206 8.30 10.37 -17.23
CA ILE A 206 8.49 11.67 -16.56
C ILE A 206 8.32 12.82 -17.56
N ALA A 207 8.89 12.71 -18.76
CA ALA A 207 8.76 13.72 -19.81
C ALA A 207 7.28 13.98 -20.18
N LYS A 208 6.50 12.92 -20.41
CA LYS A 208 5.06 13.05 -20.68
C LYS A 208 4.26 13.58 -19.49
N GLY A 209 4.59 13.16 -18.27
CA GLY A 209 3.97 13.68 -17.06
C GLY A 209 4.24 15.18 -16.86
N LEU A 210 5.42 15.66 -17.25
CA LEU A 210 5.79 17.08 -17.22
C LEU A 210 5.12 17.88 -18.32
N GLU A 211 4.99 17.35 -19.55
CA GLU A 211 4.24 18.00 -20.64
C GLU A 211 2.76 18.20 -20.28
N VAL A 212 2.14 17.21 -19.62
CA VAL A 212 0.73 17.30 -19.17
C VAL A 212 0.56 18.28 -18.01
N MET A 213 1.53 18.36 -17.09
CA MET A 213 1.48 19.32 -15.97
C MET A 213 1.89 20.75 -16.38
N TYR A 214 2.74 20.90 -17.40
CA TYR A 214 3.30 22.17 -17.85
C TYR A 214 3.35 22.23 -19.39
N PRO A 215 2.23 22.56 -20.06
CA PRO A 215 2.10 22.50 -21.53
C PRO A 215 3.05 23.42 -22.31
N SER A 216 3.73 24.34 -21.64
CA SER A 216 4.66 25.30 -22.22
C SER A 216 6.13 24.87 -22.17
N TYR A 217 6.44 23.68 -21.63
CA TYR A 217 7.81 23.20 -21.46
C TYR A 217 8.18 22.25 -22.60
N GLN A 218 9.00 22.69 -23.57
CA GLN A 218 9.41 21.84 -24.70
C GLN A 218 10.68 21.04 -24.36
N MET A 219 10.71 19.78 -24.81
CA MET A 219 11.77 18.80 -24.54
C MET A 219 13.19 19.22 -25.00
N THR A 220 13.28 20.26 -25.85
CA THR A 220 14.55 20.83 -26.32
C THR A 220 15.36 21.56 -25.25
N ASP A 221 14.74 21.91 -24.11
CA ASP A 221 15.41 22.67 -23.04
C ASP A 221 16.18 21.79 -22.04
N LEU A 222 15.93 20.47 -22.03
CA LEU A 222 16.59 19.50 -21.14
C LEU A 222 17.80 18.81 -21.77
N LEU A 223 17.85 18.72 -23.10
CA LEU A 223 18.97 18.10 -23.83
C LEU A 223 20.09 19.09 -24.20
N ASN A 224 19.92 20.38 -23.90
CA ASN A 224 20.88 21.46 -24.22
C ASN A 224 21.54 22.10 -22.99
N LYS A 225 21.55 21.40 -21.84
CA LYS A 225 22.34 21.83 -20.68
C LYS A 225 23.39 20.77 -20.36
N ASP A 226 24.46 20.82 -21.13
CA ASP A 226 25.79 20.41 -20.72
C ASP A 226 26.27 21.27 -19.52
#